data_AF-Q2YDG4-F1
#
_entry.id   AF-Q2YDG4-F1
#
_cell.length_a   1.000
_cell.length_b   1.000
_cell.length_c   1.000
_cell.angle_alpha   90.00
_cell.angle_beta   90.00
_cell.angle_gamma   90.00
#
_symmetry.space_group_name_H-M   'P 1'
#
loop_
_entity.id
_entity.type
_entity.pdbx_description
1 polymer ?
#
loop_
_entity_poly.entity_id
_entity_poly.type
_entity_poly.pdbx_seq_one_letter_code
_entity_poly.pdbx_strand_id
1 'polypeptide(L)'
;MASQERVEKVTKGTGFWRCPKPTTYTPGTCELLRVMMKESKLTNFQQRHITDTMKRGDTLPLQCNPTSSQRVLPSKQPSSAIYLPPILAARSHLRPAWRCQANGAYSREQFKPQATRDLEMEKRRLQNIFATGKEPEERKRKPHPLRQEDPAPKLDRFEE
;
A
#
# COMPACT_ATOMS: atom_id res chain seq x y z
N MET A 1 37.18 64.39 30.22
CA MET A 1 36.80 62.97 30.40
C MET A 1 36.37 62.46 29.03
N ALA A 2 37.21 61.65 28.39
CA ALA A 2 36.98 61.11 27.04
C ALA A 2 36.32 59.73 27.17
N SER A 3 35.12 59.57 26.60
CA SER A 3 34.42 58.29 26.55
C SER A 3 34.70 57.60 25.22
N GLN A 4 35.39 56.47 25.26
CA GLN A 4 35.62 55.62 24.09
C GLN A 4 34.31 54.94 23.66
N GLU A 5 33.87 55.22 22.44
CA GLU A 5 32.90 54.40 21.70
C GLU A 5 33.55 53.05 21.35
N ARG A 6 32.94 51.94 21.79
CA ARG A 6 33.27 50.61 21.30
C ARG A 6 32.43 50.31 20.08
N VAL A 7 33.04 50.43 18.91
CA VAL A 7 32.47 49.95 17.64
C VAL A 7 32.59 48.42 17.62
N GLU A 8 31.47 47.72 17.78
CA GLU A 8 31.41 46.27 17.55
C GLU A 8 31.62 45.97 16.07
N LYS A 9 32.65 45.18 15.77
CA LYS A 9 32.97 44.72 14.43
C LYS A 9 31.95 43.67 14.00
N VAL A 10 31.10 44.02 13.04
CA VAL A 10 30.21 43.07 12.34
C VAL A 10 31.08 42.06 11.59
N THR A 11 31.09 40.83 12.08
CA THR A 11 31.68 39.68 11.38
C THR A 11 30.79 39.33 10.18
N LYS A 12 31.35 39.52 8.98
CA LYS A 12 30.79 39.00 7.73
C LYS A 12 30.96 37.49 7.73
N GLY A 13 29.96 36.77 8.24
CA GLY A 13 29.90 35.32 8.27
C GLY A 13 28.65 34.83 7.56
N THR A 14 28.85 34.25 6.37
CA THR A 14 28.10 33.15 5.75
C THR A 14 26.58 33.15 5.94
N GLY A 15 25.85 33.41 4.85
CA GLY A 15 24.39 33.37 4.76
C GLY A 15 23.80 32.14 5.42
N PHE A 16 23.37 32.33 6.67
CA PHE A 16 22.61 31.34 7.43
C PHE A 16 21.20 31.36 6.85
N TRP A 17 20.83 30.26 6.19
CA TRP A 17 19.48 29.99 5.71
C TRP A 17 18.49 30.07 6.88
N ARG A 18 18.07 31.27 7.24
CA ARG A 18 16.92 31.48 8.11
C ARG A 18 15.68 31.20 7.27
N CYS A 19 15.29 29.93 7.20
CA CYS A 19 13.90 29.62 7.00
C CYS A 19 13.15 30.30 8.15
N PRO A 20 12.21 31.22 7.89
CA PRO A 20 11.32 31.71 8.93
C PRO A 20 10.68 30.50 9.60
N LYS A 21 10.65 30.46 10.94
CA LYS A 21 9.86 29.47 11.66
C LYS A 21 8.42 29.57 11.14
N PRO A 22 7.69 28.46 10.92
CA PRO A 22 6.30 28.54 10.50
C PRO A 22 5.55 29.43 11.49
N THR A 23 4.88 30.45 10.96
CA THR A 23 4.13 31.42 11.76
C THR A 23 3.04 30.68 12.51
N THR A 24 3.24 30.49 13.81
CA THR A 24 2.22 29.89 14.67
C THR A 24 1.09 30.88 14.88
N TYR A 25 -0.15 30.43 14.66
CA TYR A 25 -1.35 31.21 14.99
C TYR A 25 -1.36 31.62 16.46
N THR A 26 -1.77 32.86 16.75
CA THR A 26 -1.92 33.33 18.13
C THR A 26 -3.08 32.60 18.81
N PRO A 27 -3.05 32.37 20.14
CA PRO A 27 -4.12 31.66 20.83
C PRO A 27 -5.50 32.30 20.61
N GLY A 28 -5.57 33.64 20.61
CA GLY A 28 -6.81 34.38 20.32
C GLY A 28 -7.35 34.12 18.92
N THR A 29 -6.48 34.04 17.89
CA THR A 29 -6.94 33.66 16.54
C THR A 29 -7.45 32.23 16.47
N CYS A 30 -6.84 31.31 17.22
CA CYS A 30 -7.29 29.92 17.27
C CYS A 30 -8.68 29.77 17.90
N GLU A 31 -8.95 30.52 18.96
CA GLU A 31 -10.26 30.55 19.61
C GLU A 31 -11.33 31.16 18.71
N LEU A 32 -11.02 32.29 18.07
CA LEU A 32 -11.91 32.95 17.12
C LEU A 32 -12.29 32.00 15.97
N LEU A 33 -11.31 31.36 15.33
CA LEU A 33 -11.60 30.39 14.25
C LEU A 33 -12.49 29.26 14.76
N ARG A 34 -12.28 28.77 15.98
CA ARG A 34 -13.11 27.70 16.56
C ARG A 34 -14.57 28.12 16.75
N VAL A 35 -14.83 29.38 17.11
CA VAL A 35 -16.19 29.94 17.19
C VAL A 35 -16.78 30.08 15.79
N MET A 36 -16.05 30.68 14.85
CA MET A 36 -16.51 30.85 13.46
C MET A 36 -16.87 29.52 12.78
N MET A 37 -16.06 28.47 13.02
CA MET A 37 -16.31 27.13 12.50
C MET A 37 -17.62 26.53 13.03
N LYS A 38 -17.96 26.78 14.30
CA LYS A 38 -19.22 26.32 14.92
C LYS A 38 -20.42 27.09 14.38
N GLU A 39 -20.29 28.42 14.28
CA GLU A 39 -21.37 29.29 13.80
C GLU A 39 -21.67 29.07 12.30
N SER A 40 -20.63 28.83 11.51
CA SER A 40 -20.74 28.59 10.06
C SER A 40 -21.24 27.19 9.69
N LYS A 41 -21.54 26.32 10.67
CA LYS A 41 -22.01 24.94 10.47
C LYS A 41 -21.15 24.13 9.49
N LEU A 42 -19.82 24.29 9.56
CA LEU A 42 -18.89 23.57 8.68
C LEU A 42 -18.98 22.05 8.89
N THR A 43 -18.73 21.27 7.84
CA THR A 43 -18.68 19.81 7.95
C THR A 43 -17.49 19.36 8.79
N ASN A 44 -17.58 18.18 9.43
CA ASN A 44 -16.47 17.62 10.22
C ASN A 44 -15.15 17.55 9.42
N PHE A 45 -15.23 17.30 8.10
CA PHE A 45 -14.07 17.27 7.21
C PHE A 45 -13.43 18.65 7.05
N GLN A 46 -14.24 19.69 6.82
CA GLN A 46 -13.76 21.07 6.73
C GLN A 46 -13.14 21.51 8.07
N GLN A 47 -13.79 21.18 9.19
CA GLN A 47 -13.28 21.51 10.51
C GLN A 47 -11.93 20.86 10.79
N ARG A 48 -11.79 19.57 10.44
CA ARG A 48 -10.52 18.85 10.55
C ARG A 48 -9.43 19.46 9.68
N HIS A 49 -9.75 19.82 8.44
CA HIS A 49 -8.79 20.43 7.51
C HIS A 49 -8.23 21.75 8.07
N ILE A 50 -9.12 22.64 8.52
CA ILE A 50 -8.74 23.94 9.10
C ILE A 50 -7.91 23.74 10.38
N THR A 51 -8.37 22.90 11.30
CA THR A 51 -7.63 22.64 12.55
C THR A 51 -6.26 22.01 12.32
N ASP A 52 -6.11 21.14 11.32
CA ASP A 52 -4.81 20.57 10.95
C ASP A 52 -3.87 21.62 10.35
N THR A 53 -4.37 22.54 9.51
CA THR A 53 -3.56 23.65 8.97
C THR A 53 -3.04 24.58 10.08
N MET A 54 -3.91 24.90 11.05
CA MET A 54 -3.54 25.72 12.20
C MET A 54 -2.47 25.07 13.07
N LYS A 55 -2.57 23.75 13.30
CA LYS A 55 -1.57 22.99 14.07
C LYS A 55 -0.22 22.91 13.36
N ARG A 56 -0.22 22.87 12.02
CA ARG A 56 1.01 22.83 11.21
C ARG A 56 1.69 24.20 11.11
N GLY A 57 0.95 25.29 11.32
CA GLY A 57 1.42 26.65 11.07
C GLY A 57 1.47 26.98 9.57
N ASP A 58 0.71 26.25 8.76
CA ASP A 58 0.53 26.51 7.33
C ASP A 58 -0.49 27.65 7.15
N THR A 59 -0.45 28.36 6.03
CA THR A 59 -1.45 29.39 5.69
C THR A 59 -2.86 28.79 5.58
N LEU A 60 -3.89 29.53 6.01
CA LEU A 60 -5.28 29.06 5.95
C LEU A 60 -5.70 28.73 4.51
N PRO A 61 -6.40 27.59 4.29
CA PRO A 61 -6.79 27.16 2.96
C PRO A 61 -7.93 28.03 2.40
N LEU A 62 -7.75 28.53 1.16
CA LEU A 62 -8.79 29.30 0.46
C LEU A 62 -10.01 28.44 0.08
N GLN A 63 -9.80 27.14 -0.15
CA GLN A 63 -10.85 26.21 -0.55
C GLN A 63 -10.79 24.95 0.32
N CYS A 64 -11.95 24.53 0.82
CA CYS A 64 -12.11 23.28 1.56
C CYS A 64 -13.18 22.43 0.88
N ASN A 65 -12.84 21.18 0.52
CA ASN A 65 -13.80 20.26 -0.09
C ASN A 65 -14.84 19.80 0.95
N PRO A 66 -16.15 19.86 0.64
CA PRO A 66 -17.18 19.51 1.62
C PRO A 66 -17.24 18.01 1.96
N THR A 67 -16.84 17.15 1.01
CA THR A 67 -17.07 15.69 1.06
C THR A 67 -15.80 14.85 1.23
N SER A 68 -14.61 15.45 1.34
CA SER A 68 -13.37 14.67 1.32
C SER A 68 -12.26 15.27 2.18
N SER A 69 -11.62 14.41 2.98
CA SER A 69 -10.35 14.69 3.66
C SER A 69 -9.13 14.42 2.78
N GLN A 70 -9.34 13.94 1.55
CA GLN A 70 -8.26 13.62 0.63
C GLN A 70 -7.50 14.90 0.32
N ARG A 71 -6.26 14.95 0.80
CA ARG A 71 -5.32 15.98 0.39
C ARG A 71 -5.12 15.80 -1.10
N VAL A 72 -5.61 16.76 -1.88
CA VAL A 72 -5.29 16.86 -3.30
C VAL A 72 -3.79 17.17 -3.31
N LEU A 73 -2.97 16.12 -3.40
CA LEU A 73 -1.61 16.28 -3.85
C LEU A 73 -1.71 17.06 -5.16
N PRO A 74 -0.87 18.08 -5.38
CA PRO A 74 -0.89 18.80 -6.65
C PRO A 74 -0.87 17.74 -7.74
N SER A 75 -1.92 17.74 -8.57
CA SER A 75 -1.98 16.86 -9.73
C SER A 75 -0.62 16.99 -10.39
N LYS A 76 0.12 15.87 -10.45
CA LYS A 76 1.34 15.82 -11.24
C LYS A 76 0.86 16.00 -12.67
N GLN A 77 0.65 17.25 -13.07
CA GLN A 77 0.53 17.56 -14.48
C GLN A 77 1.78 16.93 -15.08
N PRO A 78 1.64 16.01 -16.04
CA PRO A 78 2.80 15.49 -16.71
C PRO A 78 3.45 16.73 -17.30
N SER A 79 4.59 17.14 -16.74
CA SER A 79 5.42 18.17 -17.33
C SER A 79 5.56 17.76 -18.78
N SER A 80 5.18 18.63 -19.71
CA SER A 80 5.37 18.40 -21.15
C SER A 80 6.74 17.77 -21.32
N ALA A 81 6.78 16.56 -21.89
CA ALA A 81 7.98 15.73 -21.88
C ALA A 81 9.12 16.54 -22.48
N ILE A 82 9.99 17.07 -21.62
CA ILE A 82 11.20 17.75 -22.06
C ILE A 82 12.04 16.62 -22.64
N TYR A 83 12.11 16.54 -23.97
CA TYR A 83 12.99 15.62 -24.68
C TYR A 83 14.43 16.06 -24.42
N LEU A 84 14.94 15.74 -23.24
CA LEU A 84 16.35 15.89 -22.93
C LEU A 84 17.12 14.82 -23.70
N PRO A 85 18.26 15.17 -24.33
CA PRO A 85 19.12 14.18 -24.96
C PRO A 85 19.52 13.11 -23.92
N PRO A 86 19.65 11.83 -24.32
CA PRO A 86 19.90 10.70 -23.40
C PRO A 86 21.11 10.85 -22.47
N ILE A 87 22.02 11.77 -22.81
CA ILE A 87 23.24 12.10 -22.06
C ILE A 87 22.91 12.92 -20.80
N LEU A 88 21.88 13.77 -20.86
CA LEU A 88 21.41 14.62 -19.75
C LEU A 88 20.25 14.01 -18.97
N ALA A 89 19.63 12.95 -19.51
CA ALA A 89 18.60 12.20 -18.80
C ALA A 89 19.24 11.50 -17.60
N ALA A 90 18.85 11.92 -16.39
CA ALA A 90 19.26 11.25 -15.16
C ALA A 90 18.86 9.77 -15.24
N ARG A 91 19.85 8.89 -15.42
CA ARG A 91 19.62 7.45 -15.44
C ARG A 91 19.08 7.05 -14.08
N SER A 92 17.81 6.65 -14.02
CA SER A 92 17.26 6.12 -12.78
C SER A 92 18.03 4.86 -12.41
N HIS A 93 18.61 4.83 -11.21
CA HIS A 93 19.29 3.63 -10.68
C HIS A 93 18.30 2.52 -10.28
N LEU A 94 17.02 2.67 -10.63
CA LEU A 94 15.96 1.73 -10.31
C LEU A 94 16.01 0.54 -11.27
N ARG A 95 15.67 -0.64 -10.75
CA ARG A 95 15.55 -1.83 -11.60
C ARG A 95 14.28 -1.74 -12.44
N PRO A 96 14.34 -2.09 -13.75
CA PRO A 96 13.16 -2.11 -14.60
C PRO A 96 12.17 -3.19 -14.14
N ALA A 97 10.87 -2.95 -14.35
CA ALA A 97 9.78 -3.78 -13.81
C ALA A 97 9.93 -5.27 -14.16
N TRP A 98 10.35 -5.59 -15.38
CA TRP A 98 10.55 -6.98 -15.83
C TRP A 98 11.62 -7.71 -15.01
N ARG A 99 12.71 -7.03 -14.60
CA ARG A 99 13.74 -7.63 -13.74
C ARG A 99 13.21 -7.91 -12.33
N CYS A 100 12.32 -7.07 -11.83
CA CYS A 100 11.70 -7.30 -10.52
C CYS A 100 10.72 -8.48 -10.57
N GLN A 101 10.01 -8.65 -11.69
CA GLN A 101 9.03 -9.73 -11.88
C GLN A 101 9.66 -11.08 -12.23
N ALA A 102 10.86 -11.10 -12.83
CA ALA A 102 11.54 -12.32 -13.29
C ALA A 102 11.71 -13.39 -12.20
N ASN A 103 11.86 -12.99 -10.95
CA ASN A 103 12.09 -13.91 -9.83
C ASN A 103 10.79 -14.53 -9.27
N GLY A 104 9.62 -14.29 -9.89
CA GLY A 104 8.34 -14.81 -9.42
C GLY A 104 7.89 -14.27 -8.06
N ALA A 105 8.62 -13.31 -7.47
CA ALA A 105 8.39 -12.75 -6.14
C ALA A 105 7.02 -12.08 -5.98
N TYR A 106 6.36 -11.76 -7.09
CA TYR A 106 5.03 -11.14 -7.14
C TYR A 106 3.90 -12.14 -7.42
N SER A 107 4.23 -13.40 -7.72
CA SER A 107 3.24 -14.46 -7.91
C SER A 107 2.78 -14.98 -6.54
N ARG A 108 1.46 -14.99 -6.32
CA ARG A 108 0.86 -15.58 -5.11
C ARG A 108 0.62 -17.07 -5.32
N GLU A 109 0.81 -17.85 -4.26
CA GLU A 109 0.39 -19.25 -4.24
C GLU A 109 -1.12 -19.36 -4.49
N GLN A 110 -1.50 -20.24 -5.42
CA GLN A 110 -2.90 -20.52 -5.69
C GLN A 110 -3.46 -21.37 -4.56
N PHE A 111 -4.62 -20.98 -4.02
CA PHE A 111 -5.34 -21.77 -3.04
C PHE A 111 -5.71 -23.13 -3.65
N LYS A 112 -5.21 -24.21 -3.04
CA LYS A 112 -5.59 -25.58 -3.40
C LYS A 112 -6.47 -26.12 -2.27
N PRO A 113 -7.78 -26.27 -2.47
CA PRO A 113 -8.63 -26.88 -1.45
C PRO A 113 -8.13 -28.30 -1.18
N GLN A 114 -7.97 -28.64 0.10
CA GLN A 114 -7.69 -30.01 0.49
C GLN A 114 -8.91 -30.87 0.16
N ALA A 115 -8.69 -32.12 -0.28
CA ALA A 115 -9.77 -33.08 -0.47
C ALA A 115 -10.58 -33.17 0.83
N THR A 116 -11.89 -32.90 0.72
CA THR A 116 -12.81 -32.97 1.86
C THR A 116 -12.76 -34.38 2.43
N ARG A 117 -12.51 -34.49 3.74
CA ARG A 117 -12.61 -35.77 4.44
C ARG A 117 -14.07 -36.20 4.47
N ASP A 118 -14.34 -37.46 4.18
CA ASP A 118 -15.70 -38.02 4.28
C ASP A 118 -16.14 -38.00 5.75
N LEU A 119 -17.01 -37.05 6.12
CA LEU A 119 -17.47 -36.85 7.50
C LEU A 119 -18.15 -38.10 8.07
N GLU A 120 -18.81 -38.90 7.23
CA GLU A 120 -19.45 -40.15 7.64
C GLU A 120 -18.44 -41.25 8.00
N MET A 121 -17.32 -41.32 7.27
CA MET A 121 -16.22 -42.24 7.57
C MET A 121 -15.54 -41.86 8.88
N GLU A 122 -15.34 -40.56 9.12
CA GLU A 122 -14.74 -40.06 10.36
C GLU A 122 -15.66 -40.29 11.57
N LYS A 123 -16.98 -40.06 11.42
CA LYS A 123 -17.98 -40.41 12.44
C LYS A 123 -17.93 -41.88 12.80
N ARG A 124 -17.89 -42.78 11.80
CA ARG A 124 -17.81 -44.23 12.02
C ARG A 124 -16.49 -44.64 12.68
N ARG A 125 -15.37 -44.05 12.25
CA ARG A 125 -14.05 -44.27 12.88
C ARG A 125 -14.10 -43.93 14.36
N LEU A 126 -14.61 -42.75 14.72
CA LEU A 126 -14.71 -42.28 16.10
C LEU A 126 -15.67 -43.13 16.93
N GLN A 127 -16.81 -43.54 16.36
CA GLN A 127 -17.73 -44.48 17.02
C GLN A 127 -17.04 -45.81 17.35
N ASN A 128 -16.28 -46.37 16.42
CA ASN A 128 -15.55 -47.62 16.63
C ASN A 128 -14.44 -47.47 17.68
N ILE A 129 -13.76 -46.33 17.71
CA ILE A 129 -12.75 -46.03 18.74
C ILE A 129 -13.41 -45.92 20.12
N PHE A 130 -14.56 -45.23 20.24
CA PHE A 130 -15.24 -45.11 21.53
C PHE A 130 -15.88 -46.41 22.00
N ALA A 131 -16.38 -47.24 21.09
CA ALA A 131 -16.97 -48.52 21.43
C ALA A 131 -15.92 -49.59 21.79
N THR A 132 -14.81 -49.63 21.04
CA THR A 132 -13.87 -50.78 21.07
C THR A 132 -12.44 -50.41 21.51
N GLY A 133 -12.14 -49.11 21.67
CA GLY A 133 -10.80 -48.61 22.02
C GLY A 133 -9.74 -48.76 20.92
N LYS A 134 -10.11 -49.22 19.72
CA LYS A 134 -9.17 -49.52 18.61
C LYS A 134 -9.61 -48.81 17.33
N GLU A 135 -8.64 -48.34 16.57
CA GLU A 135 -8.89 -47.77 15.25
C GLU A 135 -9.26 -48.87 14.25
N PRO A 136 -10.30 -48.69 13.41
CA PRO A 136 -10.63 -49.65 12.38
C PRO A 136 -9.54 -49.70 11.30
N GLU A 137 -8.98 -50.88 11.05
CA GLU A 137 -8.08 -51.16 9.94
C GLU A 137 -8.79 -50.86 8.60
N GLU A 138 -8.23 -49.95 7.80
CA GLU A 138 -8.70 -49.71 6.44
C GLU A 138 -8.52 -51.00 5.63
N ARG A 139 -9.63 -51.69 5.36
CA ARG A 139 -9.63 -52.86 4.49
C ARG A 139 -9.13 -52.44 3.12
N LYS A 140 -7.85 -52.72 2.82
CA LYS A 140 -7.26 -52.48 1.51
C LYS A 140 -8.11 -53.20 0.46
N ARG A 141 -8.82 -52.43 -0.36
CA ARG A 141 -9.54 -52.97 -1.52
C ARG A 141 -8.49 -53.57 -2.45
N LYS A 142 -8.69 -54.83 -2.85
CA LYS A 142 -7.84 -55.49 -3.86
C LYS A 142 -7.83 -54.64 -5.13
N PRO A 143 -6.69 -54.47 -5.82
CA PRO A 143 -6.65 -53.70 -7.06
C PRO A 143 -7.64 -54.29 -8.08
N HIS A 144 -8.45 -53.41 -8.68
CA HIS A 144 -9.29 -53.79 -9.82
C HIS A 144 -8.36 -54.20 -10.98
N PRO A 145 -8.63 -55.32 -11.68
CA PRO A 145 -7.86 -55.67 -12.87
C PRO A 145 -7.93 -54.52 -13.89
N LEU A 146 -6.76 -54.00 -14.27
CA LEU A 146 -6.63 -53.05 -15.37
C LEU A 146 -7.25 -53.66 -16.63
N ARG A 147 -8.27 -53.02 -17.19
CA ARG A 147 -8.71 -53.26 -18.56
C ARG A 147 -7.51 -53.02 -19.46
N GLN A 148 -7.02 -54.06 -20.14
CA GLN A 148 -6.10 -53.88 -21.25
C GLN A 148 -6.82 -53.06 -22.32
N GLU A 149 -6.25 -51.93 -22.73
CA GLU A 149 -6.68 -51.24 -23.95
C GLU A 149 -6.30 -52.13 -25.14
N ASP A 150 -7.27 -52.37 -26.02
CA ASP A 150 -7.06 -53.09 -27.27
C ASP A 150 -6.02 -52.34 -28.13
N PRO A 151 -5.05 -53.04 -28.78
CA PRO A 151 -4.02 -52.39 -29.56
C PRO A 151 -4.62 -51.68 -30.79
N ALA A 152 -4.14 -50.47 -31.07
CA ALA A 152 -4.63 -49.59 -32.13
C ALA A 152 -4.73 -50.28 -33.51
N PRO A 153 -5.74 -49.94 -34.33
CA PRO A 153 -5.91 -50.53 -35.65
C PRO A 153 -4.73 -50.16 -36.56
N LYS A 154 -4.15 -51.18 -37.20
CA LYS A 154 -3.06 -51.02 -38.18
C LYS A 154 -3.60 -50.25 -39.38
N LEU A 155 -2.94 -49.16 -39.76
CA LEU A 155 -3.22 -48.45 -41.00
C LEU A 155 -2.80 -49.34 -42.19
N ASP A 156 -3.75 -49.55 -43.10
CA ASP A 156 -3.58 -50.32 -44.32
C ASP A 156 -2.73 -49.53 -45.33
N ARG A 157 -1.79 -50.21 -45.99
CA ARG A 157 -0.70 -49.60 -46.78
C ARG A 157 -1.07 -49.37 -48.26
N PHE A 158 -2.31 -49.64 -48.64
CA PHE A 158 -2.73 -49.66 -50.05
C PHE A 158 -3.72 -48.55 -50.45
N GLU A 159 -3.87 -47.49 -49.66
CA GLU A 159 -4.55 -46.28 -50.14
C GLU A 159 -3.54 -45.32 -50.81
N GLU A 160 -3.30 -45.53 -52.11
CA GLU A 160 -2.84 -44.50 -53.07
C GLU A 160 -3.48 -44.75 -54.44
#